data_AF-A0A935ZYN0-F1
#
_entry.id   AF-A0A935ZYN0-F1
#
_cell.length_a   1.000
_cell.length_b   1.000
_cell.length_c   1.000
_cell.angle_alpha   90.00
_cell.angle_beta   90.00
_cell.angle_gamma   90.00
#
_symmetry.space_group_name_H-M   'P 1'
#
loop_
_entity.id
_entity.type
_entity.pdbx_description
1 polymer ?
#
loop_
_entity_poly.entity_id
_entity_poly.type
_entity_poly.pdbx_seq_one_letter_code
_entity_poly.pdbx_strand_id
1 'polypeptide(L)'
;MNGSQNAPISNLKVTRWLMSFLALVVLSAQALADPDRLAKAIASAESGKIEALREQSTGIVPELIHELKRRADQGQDPNDPWRSRRLQKSLAALGDAASRTAIQAKLQSTSLYEMSYAFRDATEVGGNDMIRAIAERLNDPTEGGRPRGPSGEIDTDVGIAAPRHHAVVALSTLITDETAPRIDLQRITYEEHQVEKWKAWWAANKSRYQSSR
;
A
#
# COMPACT_ATOMS: atom_id res chain seq x y z
N MET A 1 33.90 -73.33 -33.60
CA MET A 1 33.24 -74.13 -34.65
C MET A 1 31.99 -73.38 -35.10
N ASN A 2 31.77 -73.40 -36.42
CA ASN A 2 30.64 -72.90 -37.23
C ASN A 2 29.27 -72.83 -36.52
N GLY A 3 28.34 -71.93 -36.86
CA GLY A 3 28.25 -71.14 -38.08
C GLY A 3 27.04 -70.19 -38.11
N SER A 4 27.02 -69.43 -39.19
CA SER A 4 26.10 -68.37 -39.59
C SER A 4 24.66 -68.85 -39.87
N GLN A 5 23.67 -68.01 -39.55
CA GLN A 5 22.45 -67.87 -40.34
C GLN A 5 22.04 -66.39 -40.47
N ASN A 6 21.72 -66.02 -41.71
CA ASN A 6 21.46 -64.69 -42.23
C ASN A 6 19.94 -64.40 -42.36
N ALA A 7 19.60 -63.12 -42.15
CA ALA A 7 18.64 -62.25 -42.88
C ALA A 7 17.10 -62.45 -42.69
N PRO A 8 16.22 -61.48 -43.06
CA PRO A 8 16.46 -60.16 -43.68
C PRO A 8 15.70 -58.92 -43.10
N ILE A 9 16.33 -57.75 -43.33
CA ILE A 9 15.83 -56.46 -43.86
C ILE A 9 14.33 -56.10 -43.72
N SER A 10 14.07 -54.94 -43.10
CA SER A 10 13.04 -54.00 -43.59
C SER A 10 13.46 -52.53 -43.41
N ASN A 11 13.54 -51.85 -44.55
CA ASN A 11 13.73 -50.42 -44.78
C ASN A 11 12.68 -49.52 -44.09
N LEU A 12 13.12 -48.38 -43.56
CA LEU A 12 12.45 -47.06 -43.59
C LEU A 12 13.47 -46.01 -43.10
N LYS A 13 14.29 -45.45 -44.00
CA LYS A 13 14.09 -44.16 -44.68
C LYS A 13 13.67 -42.99 -43.77
N VAL A 14 14.56 -41.98 -43.75
CA VAL A 14 14.26 -40.53 -43.87
C VAL A 14 13.82 -39.92 -42.51
N THR A 15 14.42 -38.90 -41.90
CA THR A 15 15.12 -37.67 -42.33
C THR A 15 15.69 -37.05 -41.03
N ARG A 16 16.99 -36.76 -40.92
CA ARG A 16 17.54 -35.40 -41.07
C ARG A 16 16.82 -34.34 -40.22
N TRP A 17 17.21 -34.13 -38.96
CA TRP A 17 17.19 -32.81 -38.29
C TRP A 17 18.27 -32.79 -37.20
N LEU A 18 19.47 -32.39 -37.62
CA LEU A 18 20.57 -31.97 -36.76
C LEU A 18 20.84 -30.53 -37.20
N MET A 19 20.12 -29.56 -36.64
CA MET A 19 20.43 -28.14 -36.69
C MET A 19 19.63 -27.39 -35.62
N SER A 20 20.33 -26.53 -34.87
CA SER A 20 19.78 -25.42 -34.09
C SER A 20 19.24 -25.71 -32.69
N PHE A 21 20.12 -26.14 -31.78
CA PHE A 21 20.02 -25.76 -30.36
C PHE A 21 21.21 -24.86 -30.00
N LEU A 22 21.27 -23.70 -30.66
CA LEU A 22 22.10 -22.57 -30.26
C LEU A 22 21.23 -21.33 -30.42
N ALA A 23 21.21 -20.51 -29.36
CA ALA A 23 20.48 -19.25 -29.22
C ALA A 23 18.96 -19.34 -28.95
N LEU A 24 18.61 -19.73 -27.73
CA LEU A 24 17.65 -18.91 -26.97
C LEU A 24 18.40 -18.20 -25.84
N VAL A 25 19.34 -17.35 -26.28
CA VAL A 25 19.95 -16.30 -25.46
C VAL A 25 18.85 -15.30 -25.14
N VAL A 26 18.52 -15.20 -23.86
CA VAL A 26 18.16 -13.96 -23.16
C VAL A 26 17.25 -12.99 -23.94
N LEU A 27 15.94 -13.17 -23.79
CA LEU A 27 14.99 -12.06 -23.93
C LEU A 27 14.28 -11.75 -22.61
N SER A 28 14.96 -11.97 -21.48
CA SER A 28 14.76 -11.14 -20.30
C SER A 28 15.60 -9.89 -20.48
N ALA A 29 15.18 -9.04 -21.43
CA ALA A 29 15.42 -7.62 -21.31
C ALA A 29 14.68 -7.20 -20.04
N GLN A 30 15.35 -7.33 -18.89
CA GLN A 30 15.15 -6.40 -17.81
C GLN A 30 15.25 -5.04 -18.48
N ALA A 31 14.10 -4.40 -18.71
CA ALA A 31 14.07 -3.00 -18.99
C ALA A 31 14.88 -2.39 -17.85
N LEU A 32 16.13 -2.01 -18.13
CA LEU A 32 16.92 -1.27 -17.15
C LEU A 32 16.01 -0.11 -16.79
N ALA A 33 15.53 -0.11 -15.55
CA ALA A 33 14.75 0.98 -15.01
C ALA A 33 15.51 2.24 -15.39
N ASP A 34 14.88 3.11 -16.19
CA ASP A 34 15.45 4.39 -16.57
C ASP A 34 16.01 5.03 -15.29
N PRO A 35 17.35 5.18 -15.16
CA PRO A 35 17.96 5.60 -13.91
C PRO A 35 17.40 6.94 -13.42
N ASP A 36 17.02 7.81 -14.36
CA ASP A 36 16.39 9.09 -14.06
C ASP A 36 14.98 8.92 -13.50
N ARG A 37 14.24 7.92 -13.99
CA ARG A 37 12.91 7.59 -13.48
C ARG A 37 12.98 7.04 -12.07
N LEU A 38 13.91 6.12 -11.80
CA LEU A 38 14.13 5.58 -10.46
C LEU A 38 14.52 6.69 -9.48
N ALA A 39 15.45 7.56 -9.86
CA ALA A 39 15.88 8.70 -9.05
C ALA A 39 14.72 9.66 -8.74
N LYS A 40 13.88 9.98 -9.73
CA LYS A 40 12.67 10.82 -9.53
C LYS A 40 11.67 10.15 -8.58
N ALA A 41 11.40 8.86 -8.76
CA ALA A 41 10.47 8.13 -7.91
C ALA A 41 10.97 8.06 -6.45
N ILE A 42 12.27 7.85 -6.23
CA ILE A 42 12.89 7.90 -4.89
C ILE A 42 12.71 9.28 -4.27
N ALA A 43 13.00 10.36 -5.01
CA ALA A 43 12.82 11.73 -4.50
C ALA A 43 11.36 12.04 -4.13
N SER A 44 10.40 11.56 -4.93
CA SER A 44 8.97 11.65 -4.61
C SER A 44 8.60 10.86 -3.35
N ALA A 45 9.15 9.66 -3.17
CA ALA A 45 8.93 8.85 -1.98
C ALA A 45 9.50 9.50 -0.71
N GLU A 46 10.72 10.05 -0.78
CA GLU A 46 11.40 10.70 0.35
C GLU A 46 10.75 12.03 0.75
N SER A 47 10.16 12.74 -0.21
CA SER A 47 9.35 13.94 0.03
C SER A 47 7.89 13.64 0.40
N GLY A 48 7.45 12.37 0.32
CA GLY A 48 6.08 11.96 0.65
C GLY A 48 5.02 12.37 -0.38
N LYS A 49 5.41 12.64 -1.63
CA LYS A 49 4.50 13.00 -2.73
C LYS A 49 3.90 11.75 -3.36
N ILE A 50 2.88 11.19 -2.73
CA ILE A 50 2.31 9.87 -3.09
C ILE A 50 1.76 9.80 -4.52
N GLU A 51 1.08 10.83 -5.01
CA GLU A 51 0.56 10.80 -6.40
C GLU A 51 1.68 10.82 -7.44
N ALA A 52 2.65 11.73 -7.28
CA ALA A 52 3.82 11.77 -8.14
C ALA A 52 4.62 10.45 -8.08
N LEU A 53 4.73 9.84 -6.90
CA LEU A 53 5.34 8.54 -6.72
C LEU A 53 4.62 7.46 -7.54
N ARG A 54 3.29 7.38 -7.48
CA ARG A 54 2.51 6.39 -8.24
C ARG A 54 2.74 6.54 -9.74
N GLU A 55 2.64 7.76 -10.27
CA GLU A 55 2.90 8.05 -11.69
C GLU A 55 4.32 7.63 -12.12
N GLN A 56 5.32 8.02 -11.32
CA GLN A 56 6.73 7.78 -11.62
C GLN A 56 7.15 6.32 -11.42
N SER A 57 6.45 5.55 -10.58
CA SER A 57 6.78 4.16 -10.26
C SER A 57 6.35 3.13 -11.30
N THR A 58 5.53 3.51 -12.29
CA THR A 58 4.98 2.56 -13.28
C THR A 58 6.10 1.79 -13.99
N GLY A 59 6.06 0.45 -13.89
CA GLY A 59 7.04 -0.44 -14.51
C GLY A 59 8.35 -0.62 -13.73
N ILE A 60 8.52 0.02 -12.56
CA ILE A 60 9.72 -0.08 -11.71
C ILE A 60 9.39 -0.33 -10.22
N VAL A 61 8.15 -0.74 -9.92
CA VAL A 61 7.66 -0.91 -8.54
C VAL A 61 8.51 -1.90 -7.72
N PRO A 62 8.87 -3.10 -8.23
CA PRO A 62 9.69 -4.04 -7.46
C PRO A 62 11.06 -3.48 -7.07
N GLU A 63 11.76 -2.87 -8.03
CA GLU A 63 13.08 -2.26 -7.84
C GLU A 63 13.01 -1.08 -6.86
N LEU A 64 11.97 -0.25 -7.01
CA LEU A 64 11.75 0.89 -6.13
C LEU A 64 11.43 0.46 -4.69
N ILE A 65 10.58 -0.55 -4.49
CA ILE A 65 10.32 -1.11 -3.15
C ILE A 65 11.61 -1.62 -2.52
N HIS A 66 12.43 -2.36 -3.27
CA HIS A 66 13.71 -2.87 -2.77
C HIS A 66 14.62 -1.74 -2.28
N GLU A 67 14.79 -0.69 -3.10
CA GLU A 67 15.65 0.44 -2.76
C GLU A 67 15.10 1.27 -1.59
N LEU A 68 13.79 1.49 -1.51
CA LEU A 68 13.16 2.22 -0.41
C LEU A 68 13.27 1.47 0.92
N LYS A 69 13.17 0.12 0.91
CA LYS A 69 13.43 -0.70 2.11
C LYS A 69 14.87 -0.54 2.58
N ARG A 70 15.82 -0.70 1.66
CA ARG A 70 17.25 -0.50 1.95
C ARG A 70 17.52 0.86 2.60
N ARG A 71 16.85 1.91 2.12
CA ARG A 71 16.96 3.28 2.67
C ARG A 71 16.27 3.46 4.02
N ALA A 72 15.17 2.76 4.26
CA ALA A 72 14.49 2.75 5.56
C ALA A 72 15.35 2.06 6.63
N ASP A 73 16.10 1.03 6.25
CA ASP A 73 16.99 0.28 7.15
C ASP A 73 18.28 1.04 7.51
N GLN A 74 18.64 2.08 6.75
CA GLN A 74 19.82 2.94 7.02
C GLN A 74 19.69 3.82 8.28
N GLY A 75 18.67 3.59 9.10
CA GLY A 75 18.46 4.27 10.37
C GLY A 75 17.72 5.61 10.25
N GLN A 76 17.38 6.16 11.41
CA GLN A 76 16.74 7.46 11.55
C GLN A 76 17.77 8.57 11.29
N ASP A 77 17.47 9.47 10.37
CA ASP A 77 18.23 10.72 10.25
C ASP A 77 17.84 11.63 11.42
N PRO A 78 18.76 11.99 12.32
CA PRO A 78 18.45 12.85 13.46
C PRO A 78 17.94 14.23 13.04
N ASN A 79 18.22 14.66 11.80
CA ASN A 79 17.73 15.94 11.26
C ASN A 79 16.34 15.83 10.61
N ASP A 80 15.81 14.61 10.46
CA ASP A 80 14.52 14.36 9.82
C ASP A 80 13.75 13.23 10.53
N PRO A 81 13.16 13.53 11.70
CA PRO A 81 12.43 12.53 12.49
C PRO A 81 11.20 11.96 11.75
N TRP A 82 10.73 12.65 10.69
CA TRP A 82 9.57 12.25 9.89
C TRP A 82 9.93 11.36 8.70
N ARG A 83 11.23 11.19 8.39
CA ARG A 83 11.71 10.40 7.25
C ARG A 83 11.14 8.99 7.26
N SER A 84 11.24 8.28 8.38
CA SER A 84 10.77 6.89 8.50
C SER A 84 9.27 6.77 8.24
N ARG A 85 8.47 7.73 8.71
CA ARG A 85 7.02 7.76 8.41
C ARG A 85 6.75 7.98 6.93
N ARG A 86 7.44 8.93 6.28
CA ARG A 86 7.26 9.18 4.83
C ARG A 86 7.65 7.98 3.99
N LEU A 87 8.76 7.32 4.31
CA LEU A 87 9.18 6.09 3.64
C LEU A 87 8.20 4.94 3.84
N GLN A 88 7.72 4.71 5.08
CA GLN A 88 6.69 3.69 5.37
C GLN A 88 5.42 3.95 4.54
N LYS A 89 4.97 5.20 4.48
CA LYS A 89 3.79 5.59 3.70
C LYS A 89 4.00 5.35 2.20
N SER A 90 5.15 5.72 1.67
CA SER A 90 5.51 5.51 0.26
C SER A 90 5.59 4.03 -0.09
N LEU A 91 6.21 3.20 0.75
CA LEU A 91 6.22 1.74 0.60
C LEU A 91 4.80 1.16 0.59
N ALA A 92 3.95 1.60 1.52
CA ALA A 92 2.57 1.15 1.59
C ALA A 92 1.76 1.54 0.33
N ALA A 93 1.98 2.75 -0.22
CA ALA A 93 1.35 3.22 -1.44
C ALA A 93 1.79 2.44 -2.70
N LEU A 94 3.00 1.88 -2.68
CA LEU A 94 3.52 0.98 -3.72
C LEU A 94 3.05 -0.48 -3.56
N GLY A 95 2.29 -0.79 -2.50
CA GLY A 95 1.74 -2.13 -2.26
C GLY A 95 2.57 -3.00 -1.32
N ASP A 96 3.57 -2.46 -0.61
CA ASP A 96 4.32 -3.24 0.38
C ASP A 96 3.43 -3.67 1.55
N ALA A 97 3.14 -4.97 1.64
CA ALA A 97 2.19 -5.54 2.59
C ALA A 97 2.58 -5.28 4.07
N ALA A 98 3.87 -5.33 4.38
CA ALA A 98 4.35 -5.07 5.74
C ALA A 98 4.09 -3.62 6.16
N SER A 99 4.41 -2.66 5.29
CA SER A 99 4.15 -1.23 5.54
C SER A 99 2.66 -0.92 5.62
N ARG A 100 1.83 -1.55 4.77
CA ARG A 100 0.36 -1.43 4.85
C ARG A 100 -0.17 -1.96 6.18
N THR A 101 0.27 -3.15 6.60
CA THR A 101 -0.09 -3.75 7.89
C THR A 101 0.34 -2.87 9.06
N ALA A 102 1.52 -2.25 8.99
CA ALA A 102 2.00 -1.34 10.02
C ALA A 102 1.13 -0.08 10.15
N ILE A 103 0.61 0.47 9.05
CA ILE A 103 -0.37 1.58 9.10
C ILE A 103 -1.68 1.11 9.74
N GLN A 104 -2.20 -0.05 9.33
CA GLN A 104 -3.44 -0.61 9.88
C GLN A 104 -3.35 -0.88 11.38
N ALA A 105 -2.21 -1.40 11.85
CA ALA A 105 -1.97 -1.59 13.28
C ALA A 105 -2.00 -0.25 14.05
N LYS A 106 -1.40 0.80 13.48
CA LYS A 106 -1.40 2.14 14.10
C LYS A 106 -2.78 2.81 14.14
N LEU A 107 -3.71 2.44 13.25
CA LEU A 107 -5.11 2.88 13.36
C LEU A 107 -5.77 2.44 14.68
N GLN A 108 -5.27 1.35 15.27
CA GLN A 108 -5.75 0.78 16.54
C GLN A 108 -4.93 1.27 17.75
N SER A 109 -3.99 2.22 17.55
CA SER A 109 -3.15 2.73 18.64
C SER A 109 -3.99 3.47 19.68
N THR A 110 -3.63 3.32 20.95
CA THR A 110 -4.19 4.09 22.07
C THR A 110 -3.61 5.51 22.13
N SER A 111 -2.48 5.75 21.46
CA SER A 111 -1.94 7.10 21.28
C SER A 111 -2.76 7.86 20.25
N LEU A 112 -3.47 8.90 20.69
CA LEU A 112 -4.29 9.75 19.81
C LEU A 112 -3.46 10.36 18.68
N TYR A 113 -2.18 10.69 18.92
CA TYR A 113 -1.28 11.20 17.88
C TYR A 113 -0.97 10.15 16.82
N GLU A 114 -0.56 8.95 17.24
CA GLU A 114 -0.23 7.88 16.30
C GLU A 114 -1.45 7.47 15.47
N MET A 115 -2.60 7.33 16.13
CA MET A 115 -3.86 7.01 15.48
C MET A 115 -4.24 8.08 14.46
N SER A 116 -4.21 9.37 14.85
CA SER A 116 -4.55 10.49 13.96
C SER A 116 -3.64 10.53 12.73
N TYR A 117 -2.34 10.32 12.92
CA TYR A 117 -1.40 10.19 11.81
C TYR A 117 -1.65 8.96 10.93
N ALA A 118 -2.00 7.82 11.53
CA ALA A 118 -2.34 6.62 10.80
C ALA A 118 -3.58 6.80 9.92
N PHE A 119 -4.62 7.52 10.39
CA PHE A 119 -5.77 7.86 9.55
C PHE A 119 -5.37 8.69 8.32
N ARG A 120 -4.52 9.71 8.51
CA ARG A 120 -4.00 10.51 7.38
C ARG A 120 -3.20 9.63 6.42
N ASP A 121 -2.29 8.81 6.94
CA ASP A 121 -1.44 7.95 6.12
C ASP A 121 -2.27 6.93 5.35
N ALA A 122 -3.25 6.28 6.00
CA ALA A 122 -4.17 5.33 5.37
C ALA A 122 -5.04 6.00 4.28
N THR A 123 -5.47 7.25 4.50
CA THR A 123 -6.23 8.04 3.52
C THR A 123 -5.39 8.37 2.29
N GLU A 124 -4.13 8.76 2.46
CA GLU A 124 -3.25 9.08 1.33
C GLU A 124 -2.80 7.81 0.57
N VAL A 125 -2.52 6.73 1.31
CA VAL A 125 -2.16 5.43 0.74
C VAL A 125 -3.32 4.80 -0.03
N GLY A 126 -4.54 4.92 0.49
CA GLY A 126 -5.76 4.42 -0.12
C GLY A 126 -5.77 2.90 -0.36
N GLY A 127 -6.66 2.45 -1.23
CA GLY A 127 -6.87 1.03 -1.52
C GLY A 127 -7.91 0.37 -0.60
N ASN A 128 -8.46 -0.75 -1.07
CA ASN A 128 -9.62 -1.41 -0.45
C ASN A 128 -9.35 -1.92 0.97
N ASP A 129 -8.14 -2.39 1.27
CA ASP A 129 -7.73 -2.78 2.62
C ASP A 129 -7.61 -1.60 3.58
N MET A 130 -7.16 -0.42 3.14
CA MET A 130 -7.17 0.78 3.99
C MET A 130 -8.60 1.24 4.24
N ILE A 131 -9.45 1.26 3.21
CA ILE A 131 -10.88 1.58 3.35
C ILE A 131 -11.53 0.66 4.40
N ARG A 132 -11.30 -0.66 4.31
CA ARG A 132 -11.82 -1.62 5.30
C ARG A 132 -11.30 -1.36 6.70
N ALA A 133 -9.99 -1.20 6.86
CA ALA A 133 -9.38 -0.95 8.16
C ALA A 133 -9.88 0.35 8.79
N ILE A 134 -10.09 1.39 8.01
CA ILE A 134 -10.70 2.65 8.45
C ILE A 134 -12.17 2.44 8.84
N ALA A 135 -12.94 1.70 8.03
CA ALA A 135 -14.36 1.46 8.30
C ALA A 135 -14.61 0.66 9.59
N GLU A 136 -13.69 -0.23 9.98
CA GLU A 136 -13.75 -0.90 11.29
C GLU A 136 -13.75 0.10 12.46
N ARG A 137 -13.08 1.25 12.30
CA ARG A 137 -12.99 2.29 13.33
C ARG A 137 -14.29 3.10 13.51
N LEU A 138 -15.28 2.95 12.62
CA LEU A 138 -16.61 3.55 12.81
C LEU A 138 -17.31 3.08 14.08
N ASN A 139 -16.99 1.87 14.56
CA ASN A 139 -17.57 1.28 15.76
C ASN A 139 -16.71 1.49 17.01
N ASP A 140 -15.62 2.25 16.94
CA ASP A 140 -14.77 2.49 18.10
C ASP A 140 -15.45 3.49 19.08
N PRO A 141 -15.74 3.06 20.33
CA PRO A 141 -16.39 3.90 21.32
C PRO A 141 -15.46 4.94 21.93
N THR A 142 -14.14 4.80 21.78
CA THR A 142 -13.13 5.67 22.37
C THR A 142 -13.41 7.12 22.03
N GLU A 143 -13.36 7.98 23.05
CA GLU A 143 -13.57 9.41 22.86
C GLU A 143 -12.33 10.07 22.25
N GLY A 144 -12.56 11.18 21.55
CA GLY A 144 -11.47 12.09 21.21
C GLY A 144 -11.00 12.83 22.46
N GLY A 145 -10.02 13.70 22.29
CA GLY A 145 -9.54 14.51 23.40
C GLY A 145 -8.23 15.18 23.11
N ARG A 146 -7.74 15.90 24.12
CA ARG A 146 -6.42 16.50 24.06
C ARG A 146 -5.37 15.44 24.38
N PRO A 147 -4.37 15.24 23.49
CA PRO A 147 -3.26 14.36 23.76
C PRO A 147 -2.54 14.75 25.05
N ARG A 148 -2.09 13.74 25.78
CA ARG A 148 -1.25 13.92 26.96
C ARG A 148 0.17 13.50 26.63
N GLY A 149 1.13 14.33 27.00
CA GLY A 149 2.55 14.03 26.85
C GLY A 149 2.98 12.90 27.79
N PRO A 150 4.25 12.46 27.73
CA PRO A 150 4.79 11.42 28.60
C PRO A 150 4.68 11.75 30.10
N SER A 151 4.60 13.03 30.47
CA SER A 151 4.38 13.51 31.83
C SER A 151 2.91 13.44 32.30
N GLY A 152 1.97 13.07 31.42
CA GLY A 152 0.53 13.07 31.69
C GLY A 152 -0.15 14.44 31.55
N GLU A 153 0.63 15.50 31.33
CA GLU A 153 0.14 16.85 31.06
C GLU A 153 -0.41 16.98 29.63
N ILE A 154 -1.32 17.94 29.43
CA ILE A 154 -1.86 18.24 28.10
C ILE A 154 -0.72 18.81 27.24
N ASP A 155 -0.44 18.14 26.13
CA ASP A 155 0.68 18.50 25.23
C ASP A 155 0.28 19.56 24.19
N THR A 156 -1.02 19.71 23.92
CA THR A 156 -1.55 20.68 22.95
C THR A 156 -2.95 21.17 23.32
N ASP A 157 -3.24 22.42 22.99
CA ASP A 157 -4.57 23.01 23.16
C ASP A 157 -5.61 22.50 22.14
N VAL A 158 -5.15 21.83 21.08
CA VAL A 158 -6.01 21.32 20.01
C VAL A 158 -6.44 19.88 20.33
N GLY A 159 -7.75 19.65 20.37
CA GLY A 159 -8.31 18.30 20.53
C GLY A 159 -8.14 17.47 19.26
N ILE A 160 -7.81 16.20 19.43
CA ILE A 160 -7.87 15.17 18.38
C ILE A 160 -9.27 14.54 18.42
N ALA A 161 -9.88 14.36 17.25
CA ALA A 161 -11.22 13.81 17.16
C ALA A 161 -11.25 12.32 17.59
N ALA A 162 -12.45 11.83 17.93
CA ALA A 162 -12.65 10.41 18.18
C ALA A 162 -12.31 9.57 16.93
N PRO A 163 -11.89 8.29 17.09
CA PRO A 163 -11.53 7.44 15.95
C PRO A 163 -12.67 7.30 14.93
N ARG A 164 -13.92 7.17 15.41
CA ARG A 164 -15.10 7.09 14.53
C ARG A 164 -15.32 8.34 13.68
N HIS A 165 -15.00 9.52 14.19
CA HIS A 165 -15.09 10.77 13.42
C HIS A 165 -13.95 10.89 12.41
N HIS A 166 -12.73 10.48 12.79
CA HIS A 166 -11.63 10.36 11.83
C HIS A 166 -11.98 9.39 10.69
N ALA A 167 -12.64 8.28 11.00
CA ALA A 167 -13.07 7.30 10.00
C ALA A 167 -14.07 7.90 9.02
N VAL A 168 -15.09 8.62 9.50
CA VAL A 168 -16.06 9.34 8.65
C VAL A 168 -15.32 10.25 7.65
N VAL A 169 -14.38 11.06 8.12
CA VAL A 169 -13.61 11.99 7.27
C VAL A 169 -12.76 11.28 6.23
N ALA A 170 -12.02 10.25 6.67
CA ALA A 170 -11.16 9.48 5.80
C ALA A 170 -11.98 8.73 4.72
N LEU A 171 -13.08 8.10 5.09
CA LEU A 171 -13.97 7.39 4.16
C LEU A 171 -14.63 8.34 3.17
N SER A 172 -15.10 9.51 3.60
CA SER A 172 -15.65 10.53 2.69
C SER A 172 -14.62 11.05 1.68
N THR A 173 -13.33 10.99 2.01
CA THR A 173 -12.23 11.36 1.11
C THR A 173 -11.91 10.23 0.13
N LEU A 174 -11.84 8.99 0.62
CA LEU A 174 -11.45 7.82 -0.17
C LEU A 174 -12.54 7.28 -1.09
N ILE A 175 -13.79 7.32 -0.65
CA ILE A 175 -14.91 6.71 -1.36
C ILE A 175 -15.53 7.76 -2.28
N THR A 176 -15.34 7.54 -3.58
CA THR A 176 -15.88 8.41 -4.64
C THR A 176 -17.31 8.08 -5.03
N ASP A 177 -17.86 6.95 -4.56
CA ASP A 177 -19.25 6.52 -4.81
C ASP A 177 -20.26 7.63 -4.47
N GLU A 178 -21.12 7.98 -5.43
CA GLU A 178 -22.09 9.06 -5.30
C GLU A 178 -23.19 8.77 -4.27
N THR A 179 -23.44 7.49 -3.97
CA THR A 179 -24.42 7.08 -2.96
C THR A 179 -23.87 7.11 -1.54
N ALA A 180 -22.55 7.27 -1.38
CA ALA A 180 -21.91 7.34 -0.08
C ALA A 180 -22.30 8.63 0.66
N PRO A 181 -22.44 8.59 2.01
CA PRO A 181 -22.70 9.79 2.77
C PRO A 181 -21.60 10.85 2.54
N ARG A 182 -21.99 12.01 2.03
CA ARG A 182 -21.09 13.15 1.89
C ARG A 182 -21.07 13.94 3.19
N ILE A 183 -19.87 14.27 3.64
CA ILE A 183 -19.68 15.26 4.70
C ILE A 183 -19.17 16.55 4.07
N ASP A 184 -19.63 17.66 4.62
CA ASP A 184 -19.00 18.94 4.34
C ASP A 184 -17.66 18.98 5.08
N LEU A 185 -16.56 18.80 4.35
CA LEU A 185 -15.20 18.83 4.87
C LEU A 185 -14.79 20.22 5.39
N GLN A 186 -15.59 21.27 5.12
CA GLN A 186 -15.37 22.61 5.67
C GLN A 186 -15.93 22.75 7.09
N ARG A 187 -16.77 21.82 7.55
CA ARG A 187 -17.27 21.83 8.92
C ARG A 187 -16.20 21.35 9.89
N ILE A 188 -16.08 22.08 11.00
CA ILE A 188 -15.12 21.81 12.08
C ILE A 188 -15.60 20.66 12.98
N THR A 189 -16.91 20.38 13.01
CA THR A 189 -17.53 19.36 13.88
C THR A 189 -18.29 18.32 13.08
N TYR A 190 -18.08 17.05 13.44
CA TYR A 190 -18.81 15.89 12.94
C TYR A 190 -19.64 15.31 14.07
N GLU A 191 -20.86 14.93 13.76
CA GLU A 191 -21.85 14.48 14.74
C GLU A 191 -22.09 12.97 14.63
N GLU A 192 -22.55 12.37 15.73
CA GLU A 192 -22.81 10.92 15.80
C GLU A 192 -23.81 10.46 14.72
N HIS A 193 -24.77 11.30 14.33
CA HIS A 193 -25.71 10.96 13.26
C HIS A 193 -25.01 10.71 11.91
N GLN A 194 -23.84 11.32 11.65
CA GLN A 194 -23.05 11.09 10.44
C GLN A 194 -22.29 9.76 10.52
N VAL A 195 -21.80 9.41 11.71
CA VAL A 195 -21.21 8.09 11.97
C VAL A 195 -22.23 7.00 11.68
N GLU A 196 -23.47 7.15 12.16
CA GLU A 196 -24.54 6.16 11.93
C GLU A 196 -24.91 6.03 10.45
N LYS A 197 -24.96 7.14 9.69
CA LYS A 197 -25.14 7.09 8.22
C LYS A 197 -24.02 6.29 7.56
N TRP A 198 -22.77 6.51 7.97
CA TRP A 198 -21.62 5.78 7.44
C TRP A 198 -21.64 4.30 7.82
N LYS A 199 -21.99 3.94 9.06
CA LYS A 199 -22.17 2.56 9.50
C LYS A 199 -23.21 1.83 8.64
N ALA A 200 -24.38 2.45 8.45
CA ALA A 200 -25.45 1.88 7.65
C ALA A 200 -25.03 1.68 6.18
N TRP A 201 -24.42 2.70 5.57
CA TRP A 201 -23.94 2.61 4.19
C TRP A 201 -22.85 1.54 4.03
N TRP A 202 -21.89 1.48 4.96
CA TRP A 202 -20.83 0.48 4.95
C TRP A 202 -21.39 -0.93 5.06
N ALA A 203 -22.36 -1.16 5.96
CA ALA A 203 -22.99 -2.46 6.12
C ALA A 203 -23.62 -2.98 4.81
N ALA A 204 -24.22 -2.09 4.01
CA ALA A 204 -24.84 -2.41 2.73
C ALA A 204 -23.84 -2.56 1.57
N ASN A 205 -22.68 -1.89 1.62
CA ASN A 205 -21.77 -1.76 0.47
C ASN A 205 -20.39 -2.39 0.64
N LYS A 206 -20.03 -2.88 1.84
CA LYS A 206 -18.68 -3.42 2.14
C LYS A 206 -18.20 -4.51 1.19
N SER A 207 -19.09 -5.25 0.55
CA SER A 207 -18.74 -6.29 -0.44
C SER A 207 -17.95 -5.75 -1.63
N ARG A 208 -18.17 -4.48 -2.01
CA ARG A 208 -17.44 -3.80 -3.11
C ARG A 208 -15.95 -3.62 -2.81
N TYR A 209 -15.57 -3.67 -1.53
CA TYR A 209 -14.22 -3.40 -1.04
C TYR A 209 -13.49 -4.65 -0.55
N GLN A 210 -14.00 -5.85 -0.88
CA GLN A 210 -13.40 -7.12 -0.43
C GLN A 210 -12.22 -7.57 -1.29
N SER A 211 -12.10 -7.08 -2.52
CA SER A 211 -10.98 -7.45 -3.40
C SER A 211 -9.70 -6.72 -2.99
N SER A 212 -8.64 -7.50 -2.78
CA SER A 212 -7.26 -7.02 -2.69
C SER A 212 -6.75 -6.75 -4.10
N ARG A 213 -7.00 -5.54 -4.61
CA ARG A 213 -6.19 -4.95 -5.68
C ARG A 213 -5.45 -3.76 -5.10
#